data_AF-A0A2E0ALM8-F1
#
_entry.id   AF-A0A2E0ALM8-F1
#
_cell.length_a   1.000
_cell.length_b   1.000
_cell.length_c   1.000
_cell.angle_alpha   90.00
_cell.angle_beta   90.00
_cell.angle_gamma   90.00
#
_symmetry.space_group_name_H-M   'P 1'
#
loop_
_entity.id
_entity.type
_entity.pdbx_description
1 polymer ?
#
loop_
_entity_poly.entity_id
_entity_poly.type
_entity_poly.pdbx_seq_one_letter_code
_entity_poly.pdbx_strand_id
1 'polypeptide(L)'
;MGGFNAFTFLMTLISRGRAGLLASATAVMASVIPMDSVQAQYVYGDSYGYDQAMRRESRLTPQQQEEMFRARKSWKRRSFNRRISILETEKRCIDGARNASAFKSCLKQRKEARKALRSDYRAYINPVRQRVGLPPIEKRKGGRRDGGRRRSANS
;
A
#
# COMPACT_ATOMS: atom_id res chain seq x y z
N MET A 1 -30.68 -21.54 38.58
CA MET A 1 -30.20 -21.42 39.97
C MET A 1 -28.68 -21.40 39.88
N GLY A 2 -28.03 -20.24 39.88
CA GLY A 2 -27.68 -19.47 41.09
C GLY A 2 -26.25 -19.86 41.49
N GLY A 3 -25.28 -18.98 41.69
CA GLY A 3 -25.30 -17.53 41.75
C GLY A 3 -23.90 -16.94 41.70
N PHE A 4 -23.89 -15.62 41.57
CA PHE A 4 -22.76 -14.73 41.78
C PHE A 4 -22.25 -14.87 43.22
N ASN A 5 -20.93 -14.71 43.44
CA ASN A 5 -20.44 -14.21 44.71
C ASN A 5 -19.55 -12.99 44.48
N ALA A 6 -20.10 -11.89 44.96
CA ALA A 6 -19.54 -10.57 45.06
C ALA A 6 -18.53 -10.54 46.23
N PHE A 7 -17.43 -9.81 46.05
CA PHE A 7 -17.08 -8.61 46.82
C PHE A 7 -16.56 -8.79 48.26
N THR A 8 -15.72 -7.81 48.62
CA THR A 8 -15.23 -7.43 49.96
C THR A 8 -14.00 -8.20 50.46
N PHE A 9 -12.96 -7.64 51.09
CA PHE A 9 -12.73 -6.46 51.95
C PHE A 9 -11.24 -6.03 51.73
N LEU A 10 -10.84 -4.78 51.44
CA LEU A 10 -10.68 -3.59 52.30
C LEU A 10 -9.96 -3.82 53.65
N MET A 11 -8.69 -3.37 53.79
CA MET A 11 -8.25 -2.29 54.71
C MET A 11 -6.76 -2.32 55.14
N THR A 12 -6.11 -1.16 54.95
CA THR A 12 -5.09 -0.44 55.78
C THR A 12 -3.83 -1.13 56.31
N LEU A 13 -2.68 -0.46 56.15
CA LEU A 13 -2.12 0.41 57.22
C LEU A 13 -0.95 1.27 56.72
N ILE A 14 -0.92 2.49 57.25
CA ILE A 14 0.04 3.57 57.03
C ILE A 14 1.23 3.39 57.98
N SER A 15 2.46 3.63 57.51
CA SER A 15 3.55 4.04 58.40
C SER A 15 4.41 5.14 57.76
N ARG A 16 4.74 6.13 58.59
CA ARG A 16 5.38 7.41 58.27
C ARG A 16 6.91 7.25 58.29
N GLY A 17 7.61 7.92 57.40
CA GLY A 17 9.06 8.15 57.48
C GLY A 17 9.45 9.41 56.70
N ARG A 18 10.13 10.34 57.37
CA ARG A 18 10.49 11.69 56.88
C ARG A 18 11.72 11.68 55.99
N ALA A 19 11.88 12.81 55.28
CA ALA A 19 13.12 13.39 54.74
C ALA A 19 13.50 12.99 53.31
N GLY A 20 13.66 14.03 52.47
CA GLY A 20 14.13 13.90 51.09
C GLY A 20 13.75 15.10 50.25
N LEU A 21 14.36 16.25 50.54
CA LEU A 21 14.43 17.40 49.64
C LEU A 21 15.13 16.98 48.32
N LEU A 22 14.74 17.62 47.22
CA LEU A 22 15.40 17.67 45.91
C LEU A 22 15.19 16.46 44.98
N ALA A 23 14.23 16.63 44.07
CA ALA A 23 14.56 16.87 42.66
C ALA A 23 13.24 17.09 41.93
N SER A 24 13.01 18.31 41.44
CA SER A 24 12.11 18.52 40.33
C SER A 24 12.71 17.78 39.12
N ALA A 25 12.48 16.48 39.04
CA ALA A 25 12.56 15.78 37.79
C ALA A 25 11.44 16.39 36.94
N THR A 26 11.81 17.33 36.08
CA THR A 26 11.03 17.60 34.89
C THR A 26 10.88 16.25 34.21
N ALA A 27 9.72 15.61 34.43
CA ALA A 27 9.27 14.54 33.58
C ALA A 27 9.17 15.20 32.21
N VAL A 28 10.24 15.06 31.41
CA VAL A 28 10.14 15.15 29.98
C VAL A 28 9.19 14.01 29.65
N MET A 29 7.89 14.34 29.63
CA MET A 29 6.90 13.52 28.98
C MET A 29 7.43 13.45 27.56
N ALA A 30 8.12 12.34 27.27
CA ALA A 30 8.24 11.85 25.93
C ALA A 30 6.80 11.75 25.46
N SER A 31 6.33 12.82 24.83
CA SER A 31 5.09 12.80 24.10
C SER A 31 5.33 11.70 23.09
N VAL A 32 4.77 10.53 23.38
CA VAL A 32 4.48 9.54 22.37
C VAL A 32 3.53 10.29 21.47
N ILE A 33 4.08 11.02 20.50
CA ILE A 33 3.31 11.57 19.40
C ILE A 33 2.57 10.33 18.90
N PRO A 34 1.23 10.28 19.00
CA PRO A 34 0.53 9.22 18.33
C PRO A 34 0.99 9.34 16.89
N MET A 35 1.69 8.30 16.40
CA MET A 35 1.91 8.22 14.97
C MET A 35 0.51 8.12 14.38
N ASP A 36 -0.04 9.29 14.02
CA ASP A 36 -1.16 9.38 13.12
C ASP A 36 -0.80 8.41 12.00
N SER A 37 -1.67 7.41 11.83
CA SER A 37 -1.48 6.22 10.98
C SER A 37 -1.20 6.51 9.49
N VAL A 38 -0.82 7.74 9.15
CA VAL A 38 -0.70 8.32 7.82
C VAL A 38 0.76 8.42 7.37
N GLN A 39 1.63 7.48 7.77
CA GLN A 39 2.94 7.35 7.12
C GLN A 39 3.44 5.91 7.03
N ALA A 40 2.52 4.95 6.82
CA ALA A 40 2.90 3.71 6.16
C ALA A 40 3.17 4.01 4.67
N GLN A 41 4.38 4.50 4.36
CA GLN A 41 4.88 4.55 2.98
C GLN A 41 5.06 3.11 2.48
N TYR A 42 4.06 2.59 1.78
CA TYR A 42 4.13 1.29 1.11
C TYR A 42 5.15 1.34 -0.03
N VAL A 43 6.37 0.86 0.23
CA VAL A 43 7.51 0.81 -0.72
C VAL A 43 7.27 -0.16 -1.89
N TYR A 44 6.20 -0.96 -1.90
CA TYR A 44 5.92 -1.88 -3.01
C TYR A 44 4.62 -1.57 -3.75
N GLY A 45 4.71 -0.65 -4.72
CA GLY A 45 3.76 -0.50 -5.81
C GLY A 45 3.43 0.95 -6.16
N ASP A 46 4.22 1.53 -7.07
CA ASP A 46 3.80 2.68 -7.90
C ASP A 46 3.61 4.02 -7.15
N SER A 47 4.58 4.44 -6.32
CA SER A 47 4.57 5.76 -5.68
C SER A 47 4.38 6.90 -6.70
N TYR A 48 5.03 6.82 -7.87
CA TYR A 48 4.85 7.78 -8.96
C TYR A 48 3.45 7.74 -9.63
N GLY A 49 2.74 6.62 -9.54
CA GLY A 49 1.38 6.45 -10.07
C GLY A 49 0.29 6.82 -9.07
N TYR A 50 0.56 6.75 -7.77
CA TYR A 50 -0.39 7.15 -6.72
C TYR A 50 -0.70 8.65 -6.79
N ASP A 51 0.33 9.49 -6.88
CA ASP A 51 0.15 10.95 -6.99
C ASP A 51 -0.60 11.36 -8.26
N GLN A 52 -0.38 10.64 -9.37
CA GLN A 52 -1.13 10.86 -10.60
C GLN A 52 -2.56 10.34 -10.51
N ALA A 53 -2.80 9.24 -9.79
CA ALA A 53 -4.14 8.74 -9.55
C ALA A 53 -4.94 9.70 -8.66
N MET A 54 -4.33 10.21 -7.59
CA MET A 54 -4.92 11.22 -6.70
C MET A 54 -5.22 12.53 -7.43
N ARG A 55 -4.29 13.03 -8.26
CA ARG A 55 -4.52 14.23 -9.10
C ARG A 55 -5.61 14.06 -10.15
N ARG A 56 -5.84 12.84 -10.63
CA ARG A 56 -6.97 12.55 -11.55
C ARG A 56 -8.29 12.43 -10.79
N GLU A 57 -8.24 11.98 -9.54
CA GLU A 57 -9.41 11.86 -8.68
C GLU A 57 -9.90 13.18 -8.12
N SER A 58 -9.01 14.14 -7.87
CA SER A 58 -9.42 15.48 -7.42
C SER A 58 -10.32 16.22 -8.41
N ARG A 59 -10.39 15.77 -9.67
CA ARG A 59 -11.27 16.29 -10.72
C ARG A 59 -12.63 15.62 -10.77
N LEU A 60 -12.86 14.59 -9.96
CA LEU A 60 -14.13 13.87 -9.89
C LEU A 60 -15.08 14.55 -8.91
N THR A 61 -16.39 14.39 -9.14
CA THR A 61 -17.40 14.81 -8.14
C THR A 61 -17.21 14.01 -6.84
N PRO A 62 -17.66 14.52 -5.68
CA PRO A 62 -17.53 13.81 -4.41
C PRO A 62 -18.12 12.39 -4.44
N GLN A 63 -19.28 12.22 -5.10
CA GLN A 63 -19.91 10.92 -5.27
C GLN A 63 -19.06 9.96 -6.12
N GLN A 64 -18.47 10.44 -7.22
CA GLN A 64 -17.55 9.65 -8.04
C GLN A 64 -16.29 9.26 -7.26
N GLN A 65 -15.74 10.16 -6.44
CA GLN A 65 -14.57 9.87 -5.61
C GLN A 65 -14.87 8.74 -4.61
N GLU A 66 -16.00 8.80 -3.91
CA GLU A 66 -16.36 7.80 -2.90
C GLU A 66 -16.55 6.41 -3.52
N GLU A 67 -17.27 6.31 -4.64
CA GLU A 67 -17.45 5.04 -5.36
C GLU A 67 -16.12 4.46 -5.85
N MET A 68 -15.25 5.31 -6.41
CA MET A 68 -13.92 4.90 -6.86
C MET A 68 -13.03 4.47 -5.69
N PHE A 69 -13.10 5.17 -4.55
CA PHE A 69 -12.39 4.80 -3.33
C PHE A 69 -12.82 3.43 -2.82
N ARG A 70 -14.12 3.19 -2.65
CA ARG A 70 -14.67 1.89 -2.21
C ARG A 70 -14.22 0.77 -3.12
N ALA A 71 -14.32 0.97 -4.44
CA ALA A 71 -13.93 -0.03 -5.42
C ALA A 71 -12.43 -0.36 -5.33
N ARG A 72 -11.56 0.66 -5.23
CA ARG A 72 -10.11 0.47 -5.12
C ARG A 72 -9.70 -0.17 -3.80
N LYS A 73 -10.29 0.23 -2.67
CA LYS A 73 -10.09 -0.39 -1.36
C LYS A 73 -10.40 -1.89 -1.44
N SER A 74 -11.55 -2.23 -2.01
CA SER A 74 -11.99 -3.62 -2.17
C SER A 74 -11.06 -4.42 -3.10
N TRP A 75 -10.62 -3.85 -4.23
CA TRP A 75 -9.61 -4.46 -5.09
C TRP A 75 -8.28 -4.70 -4.38
N LYS A 76 -7.75 -3.69 -3.68
CA LYS A 76 -6.49 -3.80 -2.93
C LYS A 76 -6.54 -4.93 -1.91
N ARG A 77 -7.67 -5.07 -1.20
CA ARG A 77 -7.89 -6.16 -0.25
C ARG A 77 -7.95 -7.53 -0.95
N ARG A 78 -8.80 -7.70 -1.96
CA ARG A 78 -8.98 -9.00 -2.64
C ARG A 78 -7.74 -9.47 -3.40
N SER A 79 -6.98 -8.54 -3.98
CA SER A 79 -5.76 -8.86 -4.71
C SER A 79 -4.50 -8.96 -3.83
N PHE A 80 -4.63 -8.77 -2.51
CA PHE A 80 -3.49 -8.68 -1.59
C PHE A 80 -2.58 -9.91 -1.70
N ASN A 81 -3.12 -11.11 -1.46
CA ASN A 81 -2.36 -12.35 -1.49
C ASN A 81 -1.75 -12.63 -2.86
N ARG A 82 -2.43 -12.23 -3.94
CA ARG A 82 -1.89 -12.41 -5.30
C ARG A 82 -0.67 -11.52 -5.55
N ARG A 83 -0.62 -10.31 -4.98
CA ARG A 83 0.57 -9.45 -5.05
C ARG A 83 1.71 -10.07 -4.25
N ILE A 84 1.45 -10.56 -3.04
CA ILE A 84 2.45 -11.27 -2.23
C ILE A 84 3.02 -12.47 -2.98
N SER A 85 2.15 -13.31 -3.55
CA SER A 85 2.56 -14.48 -4.35
C SER A 85 3.46 -14.12 -5.54
N ILE A 86 3.20 -13.00 -6.22
CA ILE A 86 4.07 -12.51 -7.30
C ILE A 86 5.47 -12.18 -6.77
N LEU A 87 5.56 -11.54 -5.59
CA LEU A 87 6.84 -11.16 -4.98
C LEU A 87 7.62 -12.37 -4.47
N GLU A 88 6.94 -13.30 -3.81
CA GLU A 88 7.57 -14.53 -3.32
C GLU A 88 8.07 -15.40 -4.47
N THR A 89 7.30 -15.48 -5.56
CA THR A 89 7.70 -16.20 -6.77
C THR A 89 8.89 -15.52 -7.45
N GLU A 90 8.89 -14.19 -7.53
CA GLU A 90 10.03 -13.41 -8.02
C GLU A 90 11.28 -13.68 -7.19
N LYS A 91 11.17 -13.61 -5.86
CA LYS A 91 12.28 -13.87 -4.92
C LYS A 91 12.87 -15.26 -5.16
N ARG A 92 12.05 -16.31 -5.08
CA ARG A 92 12.50 -17.69 -5.30
C ARG A 92 13.16 -17.91 -6.65
N CYS A 93 12.62 -17.30 -7.71
CA CYS A 93 13.20 -17.43 -9.05
C CYS A 93 14.59 -16.80 -9.12
N ILE A 94 14.75 -15.60 -8.55
CA ILE A 94 16.04 -14.90 -8.51
C ILE A 94 17.05 -15.67 -7.67
N ASP A 95 16.66 -16.14 -6.49
CA ASP A 95 17.53 -16.94 -5.60
C ASP A 95 18.02 -18.23 -6.30
N GLY A 96 17.19 -18.82 -7.16
CA GLY A 96 17.54 -20.00 -7.96
C GLY A 96 18.25 -19.72 -9.29
N ALA A 97 18.42 -18.47 -9.70
CA ALA A 97 18.98 -18.14 -11.01
C ALA A 97 20.52 -18.33 -11.02
N ARG A 98 20.99 -19.34 -11.77
CA ARG A 98 22.41 -19.69 -11.86
C ARG A 98 23.22 -18.87 -12.87
N ASN A 99 22.56 -18.07 -13.69
CA ASN A 99 23.19 -17.28 -14.74
C ASN A 99 22.30 -16.12 -15.22
N ALA A 100 22.87 -15.24 -16.05
CA ALA A 100 22.19 -14.07 -16.58
C ALA A 100 20.91 -14.41 -17.39
N SER A 101 20.90 -15.53 -18.12
CA SER A 101 19.72 -15.97 -18.89
C SER A 101 18.56 -16.39 -17.99
N ALA A 102 18.86 -17.15 -16.93
CA ALA A 102 17.89 -17.54 -15.92
C ALA A 102 17.32 -16.31 -15.20
N PHE A 103 18.18 -15.37 -14.79
CA PHE A 103 17.75 -14.12 -14.16
C PHE A 103 16.83 -13.29 -15.08
N LYS A 104 17.19 -13.14 -16.37
CA LYS A 104 16.35 -12.46 -17.36
C LYS A 104 14.98 -13.14 -17.52
N SER A 105 14.94 -14.47 -17.45
CA SER A 105 13.70 -15.24 -17.49
C SER A 105 12.83 -14.97 -16.27
N CYS A 106 13.40 -14.89 -15.06
CA CYS A 106 12.68 -14.48 -13.85
C CYS A 106 12.03 -13.09 -13.99
N LEU A 107 12.78 -12.12 -14.51
CA LEU A 107 12.26 -10.77 -14.75
C LEU A 107 11.11 -10.76 -15.77
N LYS A 108 11.18 -11.61 -16.80
CA LYS A 108 10.10 -11.78 -17.79
C LYS A 108 8.84 -12.37 -17.15
N GLN A 109 8.99 -13.44 -16.36
CA GLN A 109 7.86 -14.07 -15.65
C GLN A 109 7.16 -13.08 -14.72
N ARG A 110 7.93 -12.34 -13.90
CA ARG A 110 7.43 -11.25 -13.07
C ARG A 110 6.65 -10.21 -13.88
N LYS A 111 7.20 -9.78 -15.02
CA LYS A 111 6.57 -8.76 -15.87
C LYS A 111 5.20 -9.22 -16.38
N GLU A 112 5.10 -10.47 -16.83
CA GLU A 112 3.82 -11.03 -17.29
C GLU A 112 2.84 -11.21 -16.12
N ALA A 113 3.29 -11.67 -14.95
CA ALA A 113 2.43 -11.78 -13.77
C ALA A 113 1.86 -10.41 -13.34
N ARG A 114 2.68 -9.36 -13.32
CA ARG A 114 2.23 -7.98 -13.05
C ARG A 114 1.28 -7.46 -14.13
N LYS A 115 1.49 -7.83 -15.39
CA LYS A 115 0.61 -7.45 -16.51
C LYS A 115 -0.75 -8.15 -16.41
N ALA A 116 -0.78 -9.41 -16.01
CA ALA A 116 -2.02 -10.14 -15.72
C ALA A 116 -2.80 -9.46 -14.59
N LEU A 117 -2.14 -9.15 -13.46
CA LEU A 117 -2.76 -8.43 -12.35
C LEU A 117 -3.34 -7.07 -12.77
N ARG A 118 -2.63 -6.31 -13.62
CA ARG A 118 -3.15 -5.05 -14.19
C ARG A 118 -4.32 -5.26 -15.15
N SER A 119 -4.41 -6.41 -15.80
CA SER A 119 -5.56 -6.76 -16.65
C SER A 119 -6.79 -7.02 -15.81
N ASP A 120 -6.63 -7.81 -14.76
CA ASP A 120 -7.71 -8.14 -13.83
C ASP A 120 -8.21 -6.89 -13.11
N TYR A 121 -7.30 -5.98 -12.73
CA TYR A 121 -7.69 -4.68 -12.18
C TYR A 121 -8.56 -3.88 -13.15
N ARG A 122 -8.18 -3.82 -14.44
CA ARG A 122 -8.97 -3.10 -15.47
C ARG A 122 -10.34 -3.73 -15.64
N ALA A 123 -10.41 -5.06 -15.73
CA ALA A 123 -11.67 -5.80 -15.81
C ALA A 123 -12.57 -5.51 -14.59
N TYR A 124 -11.98 -5.41 -13.40
CA TYR A 124 -12.71 -5.11 -12.17
C TYR A 124 -13.18 -3.65 -12.09
N ILE A 125 -12.31 -2.68 -12.43
CA ILE A 125 -12.57 -1.26 -12.17
C ILE A 125 -13.36 -0.58 -13.29
N ASN A 126 -13.26 -1.07 -14.54
CA ASN A 126 -13.94 -0.44 -15.67
C ASN A 126 -15.47 -0.44 -15.55
N PRO A 127 -16.14 -1.51 -15.08
CA PRO A 127 -17.57 -1.47 -14.81
C PRO A 127 -17.94 -0.40 -13.77
N VAL A 128 -17.14 -0.25 -12.71
CA VAL A 128 -17.37 0.81 -11.71
C VAL A 128 -17.23 2.18 -12.34
N ARG A 129 -16.18 2.40 -13.14
CA ARG A 129 -15.96 3.65 -13.87
C ARG A 129 -17.14 4.01 -14.76
N GLN A 130 -17.64 3.06 -15.53
CA GLN A 130 -18.79 3.26 -16.41
C GLN A 130 -20.05 3.65 -15.63
N ARG A 131 -20.34 2.98 -14.51
CA ARG A 131 -21.50 3.32 -13.66
C ARG A 131 -21.46 4.74 -13.12
N VAL A 132 -20.27 5.29 -12.90
CA VAL A 132 -20.10 6.66 -12.39
C VAL A 132 -19.81 7.68 -13.51
N GLY A 133 -20.04 7.31 -14.77
CA GLY A 133 -19.89 8.21 -15.94
C GLY A 133 -18.43 8.45 -16.37
N LEU A 134 -17.48 7.61 -15.95
CA LEU A 134 -16.07 7.74 -16.31
C LEU A 134 -15.69 6.78 -17.45
N PRO A 135 -14.82 7.21 -18.38
CA PRO A 135 -14.38 6.37 -19.47
C PRO A 135 -13.57 5.17 -18.94
N PRO A 136 -13.64 4.00 -19.58
CA PRO A 136 -12.86 2.83 -19.17
C PRO A 136 -11.35 3.09 -19.27
N ILE A 137 -10.56 2.40 -18.44
CA ILE A 137 -9.10 2.39 -18.57
C ILE A 137 -8.74 1.43 -19.71
N GLU A 138 -8.20 2.00 -20.79
CA GLU A 138 -7.72 1.22 -21.93
C GLU A 138 -6.34 0.62 -21.69
N LYS A 139 -6.09 -0.52 -22.36
CA LYS A 139 -4.72 -1.03 -22.49
C LYS A 139 -3.98 -0.12 -23.47
N ARG A 140 -2.99 0.63 -23.00
CA ARG A 140 -2.08 1.35 -23.92
C ARG A 140 -1.52 0.35 -24.94
N LYS A 141 -1.89 0.50 -26.21
CA LYS A 141 -1.20 -0.17 -27.32
C LYS A 141 0.21 0.40 -27.32
N GLY A 142 1.22 -0.46 -27.20
CA GLY A 142 2.61 -0.02 -27.16
C GLY A 142 2.96 0.66 -28.48
N GLY A 143 2.90 1.99 -28.50
CA GLY A 143 3.41 2.76 -29.63
C GLY A 143 4.90 2.47 -29.72
N ARG A 144 5.34 1.84 -30.82
CA ARG A 144 6.73 1.92 -31.26
C ARG A 144 7.05 3.42 -31.31
N ARG A 145 7.92 3.90 -30.43
CA ARG A 145 8.65 5.13 -30.71
C ARG A 145 9.49 4.78 -31.93
N ASP A 146 9.03 5.24 -33.09
CA ASP A 146 9.79 5.16 -34.30
C ASP A 146 11.09 5.93 -34.06
N GLY A 147 12.19 5.18 -34.04
CA GLY A 147 13.51 5.69 -33.73
C GLY A 147 14.01 6.45 -34.94
N GLY A 148 13.69 7.74 -35.01
CA GLY A 148 14.27 8.68 -35.97
C GLY A 148 15.78 8.79 -35.78
N ARG A 149 16.52 7.81 -36.30
CA ARG A 149 17.97 7.84 -36.49
C ARG A 149 18.27 8.83 -37.63
N ARG A 150 18.29 10.13 -37.32
CA ARG A 150 19.02 11.09 -38.18
C ARG A 150 20.50 10.79 -38.01
N ARG A 151 21.05 9.99 -38.94
CA ARG A 151 22.46 10.08 -39.29
C ARG A 151 22.63 11.47 -39.90
N SER A 152 23.20 12.40 -39.16
CA SER A 152 23.92 13.49 -39.81
C SER A 152 25.21 12.90 -40.34
N ALA A 153 25.15 12.46 -41.60
CA ALA A 153 26.29 12.57 -42.49
C ALA A 153 26.35 14.03 -42.94
N ASN A 154 27.45 14.70 -42.66
CA ASN A 154 28.05 15.76 -43.44
C ASN A 154 29.55 15.62 -43.12
N SER A 155 30.37 15.16 -44.06
CA SER A 155 30.88 15.93 -45.20
C SER A 155 31.65 17.15 -44.72
#